data_AF-X1BPJ3-F1
#
_entry.id   AF-X1BPJ3-F1
#
_cell.length_a   1.000
_cell.length_b   1.000
_cell.length_c   1.000
_cell.angle_alpha   90.00
_cell.angle_beta   90.00
_cell.angle_gamma   90.00
#
_symmetry.space_group_name_H-M   'P 1'
#
loop_
_entity.id
_entity.type
_entity.pdbx_description
1 polymer ?
#
loop_
_entity_poly.entity_id
_entity_poly.type
_entity_poly.pdbx_seq_one_letter_code
_entity_poly.pdbx_strand_id
1 'polypeptide(L)'
;DLRRQVPEITEERARKVEEIMKLIKEKTKDSLTEEQESIFHEIHPDRLNRINNILKNFNRKSKKFIFLLEWFKLSHYLESIECKVEHWQVSSRATRSQVGVYTAGIPFARYDRIVVDFSERKLEKVINIAKRILANPTKERIQKLGQDLTSETGFDEHLYFTD
;
A
#
# COMPACT_ATOMS: atom_id res chain seq x y z
N ASP A 1 -16.70 14.33 -36.04
CA ASP A 1 -17.17 13.81 -34.74
C ASP A 1 -16.17 12.88 -34.09
N LEU A 2 -15.31 13.43 -33.21
CA LEU A 2 -14.41 12.66 -32.32
C LEU A 2 -14.89 12.74 -30.87
N ARG A 3 -16.22 12.74 -30.68
CA ARG A 3 -16.85 12.51 -29.39
C ARG A 3 -17.07 11.00 -29.24
N ARG A 4 -16.15 10.27 -28.61
CA ARG A 4 -16.44 8.94 -28.04
C ARG A 4 -15.29 8.42 -27.15
N GLN A 5 -15.68 8.06 -25.92
CA GLN A 5 -15.06 7.11 -24.98
C GLN A 5 -14.03 7.59 -23.92
N VAL A 6 -14.31 8.65 -23.14
CA VAL A 6 -13.54 8.89 -21.88
C VAL A 6 -14.39 9.30 -20.63
N PRO A 7 -15.58 8.74 -20.35
CA PRO A 7 -16.05 8.75 -18.94
C PRO A 7 -16.46 7.40 -18.34
N GLU A 8 -16.66 6.35 -19.15
CA GLU A 8 -17.34 5.12 -18.71
C GLU A 8 -16.54 4.33 -17.65
N ILE A 9 -15.22 4.21 -17.84
CA ILE A 9 -14.31 3.51 -16.90
C ILE A 9 -14.22 4.28 -15.57
N THR A 10 -14.23 5.61 -15.61
CA THR A 10 -14.04 6.45 -14.43
C THR A 10 -15.29 6.47 -13.56
N GLU A 11 -16.47 6.57 -14.16
CA GLU A 11 -17.76 6.53 -13.46
C GLU A 11 -18.07 5.13 -12.90
N GLU A 12 -17.79 4.07 -13.66
CA GLU A 12 -17.93 2.69 -13.17
C GLU A 12 -16.97 2.42 -12.00
N ARG A 13 -15.71 2.86 -12.12
CA ARG A 13 -14.72 2.77 -11.04
C ARG A 13 -15.19 3.52 -9.79
N ALA A 14 -15.64 4.76 -9.93
CA ALA A 14 -16.13 5.55 -8.80
C ALA A 14 -17.32 4.89 -8.11
N ARG A 15 -18.26 4.32 -8.88
CA ARG A 15 -19.41 3.57 -8.35
C ARG A 15 -18.96 2.35 -7.54
N LYS A 16 -18.02 1.57 -8.06
CA LYS A 16 -17.46 0.40 -7.37
C LYS A 16 -16.75 0.80 -6.06
N VAL A 17 -15.98 1.89 -6.08
CA VAL A 17 -15.36 2.42 -4.85
C VAL A 17 -16.45 2.78 -3.84
N GLU A 18 -17.48 3.51 -4.24
CA GLU A 18 -18.56 3.94 -3.34
C GLU A 18 -19.32 2.76 -2.72
N GLU A 19 -19.63 1.74 -3.53
CA GLU A 19 -20.27 0.51 -3.05
C GLU A 19 -19.42 -0.21 -1.99
N ILE A 20 -18.11 -0.36 -2.23
CA ILE A 20 -17.21 -1.00 -1.28
C ILE A 20 -17.02 -0.12 -0.03
N MET A 21 -16.93 1.19 -0.20
CA MET A 21 -16.79 2.14 0.91
C MET A 21 -17.98 2.10 1.85
N LYS A 22 -19.20 1.93 1.35
CA LYS A 22 -20.39 1.72 2.19
C LYS A 22 -20.24 0.49 3.09
N LEU A 23 -19.74 -0.62 2.55
CA LEU A 23 -19.50 -1.85 3.32
C LEU A 23 -18.40 -1.66 4.37
N ILE A 24 -17.33 -0.95 4.02
CA ILE A 24 -16.25 -0.64 4.96
C ILE A 24 -16.78 0.25 6.09
N LYS A 25 -17.50 1.33 5.77
CA LYS A 25 -18.12 2.24 6.75
C LYS A 25 -19.07 1.50 7.70
N GLU A 26 -19.87 0.57 7.19
CA GLU A 26 -20.75 -0.25 8.03
C GLU A 26 -19.94 -1.11 9.03
N LYS A 27 -18.81 -1.69 8.57
CA LYS A 27 -17.93 -2.50 9.42
C LYS A 27 -17.16 -1.67 10.44
N THR A 28 -16.65 -0.51 10.05
CA THR A 28 -15.81 0.36 10.88
C THR A 28 -16.62 1.23 11.82
N LYS A 29 -17.84 1.64 11.44
CA LYS A 29 -18.64 2.67 12.11
C LYS A 29 -17.75 3.85 12.50
N ASP A 30 -17.70 4.16 13.79
CA ASP A 30 -16.99 5.31 14.36
C ASP A 30 -15.45 5.14 14.41
N SER A 31 -14.92 3.99 13.97
CA SER A 31 -13.47 3.72 13.99
C SER A 31 -12.72 4.23 12.78
N LEU A 32 -13.43 4.66 11.72
CA LEU A 32 -12.83 5.21 10.51
C LEU A 32 -12.71 6.73 10.66
N THR A 33 -11.50 7.26 10.52
CA THR A 33 -11.29 8.71 10.54
C THR A 33 -11.61 9.33 9.17
N GLU A 34 -11.91 10.63 9.15
CA GLU A 34 -12.15 11.38 7.89
C GLU A 34 -10.94 11.27 6.92
N GLU A 35 -9.72 11.33 7.46
CA GLU A 35 -8.49 11.14 6.68
C GLU A 35 -8.43 9.73 6.06
N GLN A 36 -8.73 8.68 6.84
CA GLN A 36 -8.74 7.30 6.34
C GLN A 36 -9.81 7.10 5.27
N GLU A 37 -10.99 7.69 5.47
CA GLU A 37 -12.07 7.66 4.50
C GLU A 37 -11.64 8.30 3.17
N SER A 38 -11.10 9.52 3.21
CA SER A 38 -10.61 10.22 2.02
C SER A 38 -9.61 9.36 1.24
N ILE A 39 -8.63 8.78 1.94
CA ILE A 39 -7.61 7.95 1.31
C ILE A 39 -8.20 6.66 0.74
N PHE A 40 -9.16 6.04 1.40
CA PHE A 40 -9.78 4.83 0.88
C PHE A 40 -10.56 5.08 -0.41
N HIS A 41 -11.08 6.29 -0.64
CA HIS A 41 -11.67 6.69 -1.92
C HIS A 41 -10.65 6.80 -3.06
N GLU A 42 -9.37 7.01 -2.76
CA GLU A 42 -8.29 7.08 -3.75
C GLU A 42 -7.77 5.68 -4.15
N ILE A 43 -7.97 4.68 -3.28
CA ILE A 43 -7.53 3.30 -3.49
C ILE A 43 -8.27 2.65 -4.68
N HIS A 44 -7.53 1.87 -5.49
CA HIS A 44 -8.13 1.08 -6.57
C HIS A 44 -9.20 0.10 -6.05
N PRO A 45 -10.37 -0.05 -6.71
CA PRO A 45 -11.46 -0.92 -6.24
C PRO A 45 -11.03 -2.33 -5.84
N ASP A 46 -10.14 -2.96 -6.61
CA ASP A 46 -9.67 -4.32 -6.31
C ASP A 46 -8.92 -4.41 -4.98
N ARG A 47 -8.05 -3.42 -4.71
CA ARG A 47 -7.33 -3.35 -3.43
C ARG A 47 -8.30 -3.02 -2.31
N LEU A 48 -9.23 -2.10 -2.52
CA LEU A 48 -10.24 -1.73 -1.55
C LEU A 48 -11.16 -2.91 -1.20
N ASN A 49 -11.53 -3.74 -2.18
CA ASN A 49 -12.31 -4.95 -1.95
C ASN A 49 -11.52 -5.99 -1.14
N ARG A 50 -10.20 -6.13 -1.39
CA ARG A 50 -9.33 -6.96 -0.53
C ARG A 50 -9.29 -6.44 0.90
N ILE A 51 -9.13 -5.13 1.09
CA ILE A 51 -9.16 -4.48 2.41
C ILE A 51 -10.48 -4.80 3.12
N ASN A 52 -11.62 -4.61 2.45
CA ASN A 52 -12.94 -4.95 3.00
C ASN A 52 -13.02 -6.42 3.45
N ASN A 53 -12.56 -7.35 2.60
CA ASN A 53 -12.57 -8.78 2.92
C ASN A 53 -11.65 -9.14 4.10
N ILE A 54 -10.49 -8.49 4.23
CA ILE A 54 -9.64 -8.63 5.40
C ILE A 54 -10.37 -8.11 6.64
N LEU A 55 -10.87 -6.88 6.62
CA LEU A 55 -11.51 -6.23 7.76
C LEU A 55 -12.73 -7.01 8.28
N LYS A 56 -13.51 -7.67 7.40
CA LYS A 56 -14.64 -8.52 7.80
C LYS A 56 -14.27 -9.56 8.86
N ASN A 57 -13.07 -10.12 8.77
CA ASN A 57 -12.59 -11.20 9.64
C ASN A 57 -12.13 -10.73 11.02
N PHE A 58 -12.01 -9.42 11.26
CA PHE A 58 -11.52 -8.88 12.52
C PHE A 58 -12.63 -8.23 13.34
N ASN A 59 -12.51 -8.31 14.67
CA ASN A 59 -13.41 -7.57 15.57
C ASN A 59 -13.07 -6.08 15.49
N ARG A 60 -14.05 -5.26 15.11
CA ARG A 60 -13.90 -3.80 14.96
C ARG A 60 -13.37 -3.08 16.21
N LYS A 61 -13.59 -3.64 17.40
CA LYS A 61 -13.10 -3.07 18.67
C LYS A 61 -11.68 -3.50 19.05
N SER A 62 -11.06 -4.40 18.28
CA SER A 62 -9.72 -4.91 18.59
C SER A 62 -8.63 -3.90 18.23
N LYS A 63 -7.52 -3.90 18.98
CA LYS A 63 -6.34 -3.07 18.66
C LYS A 63 -5.80 -3.44 17.28
N LYS A 64 -5.75 -4.73 16.95
CA LYS A 64 -5.39 -5.22 15.63
C LYS A 64 -6.21 -4.61 14.50
N PHE A 65 -7.53 -4.45 14.65
CA PHE A 65 -8.38 -3.84 13.63
C PHE A 65 -7.99 -2.38 13.36
N ILE A 66 -7.78 -1.60 14.41
CA ILE A 66 -7.36 -0.19 14.32
C ILE A 66 -5.99 -0.10 13.61
N PHE A 67 -5.07 -1.00 13.97
CA PHE A 67 -3.77 -1.09 13.32
C PHE A 67 -3.85 -1.48 11.84
N LEU A 68 -4.74 -2.39 11.45
CA LEU A 68 -4.94 -2.72 10.04
C LEU A 68 -5.46 -1.53 9.23
N LEU A 69 -6.43 -0.77 9.76
CA LEU A 69 -6.91 0.46 9.12
C LEU A 69 -5.77 1.45 8.89
N GLU A 70 -4.94 1.65 9.92
CA GLU A 70 -3.81 2.55 9.83
C GLU A 70 -2.76 2.04 8.83
N TRP A 71 -2.48 0.74 8.80
CA TRP A 71 -1.60 0.14 7.81
C TRP A 71 -2.09 0.39 6.37
N PHE A 72 -3.38 0.17 6.08
CA PHE A 72 -3.92 0.35 4.73
C PHE A 72 -3.80 1.80 4.24
N LYS A 73 -4.02 2.77 5.14
CA LYS A 73 -3.74 4.18 4.86
C LYS A 73 -2.26 4.41 4.56
N LEU A 74 -1.38 4.01 5.48
CA LEU A 74 0.06 4.29 5.39
C LEU A 74 0.71 3.63 4.16
N SER A 75 0.32 2.41 3.84
CA SER A 75 0.83 1.69 2.67
C SER A 75 0.38 2.32 1.36
N HIS A 76 -0.83 2.91 1.29
CA HIS A 76 -1.23 3.71 0.13
C HIS A 76 -0.36 4.98 -0.01
N TYR A 77 -0.15 5.72 1.08
CA TYR A 77 0.74 6.88 1.06
C TYR A 77 2.17 6.52 0.63
N LEU A 78 2.71 5.42 1.15
CA LEU A 78 4.04 4.95 0.77
C LEU A 78 4.12 4.58 -0.72
N GLU A 79 3.06 3.99 -1.30
CA GLU A 79 2.98 3.73 -2.74
C GLU A 79 2.89 5.01 -3.59
N SER A 80 2.24 6.06 -3.07
CA SER A 80 2.14 7.34 -3.76
C SER A 80 3.45 8.15 -3.79
N ILE A 81 4.46 7.76 -3.01
CA ILE A 81 5.76 8.41 -3.06
C ILE A 81 6.53 7.90 -4.28
N GLU A 82 6.56 8.71 -5.33
CA GLU A 82 7.43 8.47 -6.49
C GLU A 82 8.90 8.63 -6.08
N CYS A 83 9.61 7.51 -5.95
CA CYS A 83 11.07 7.52 -5.78
C CYS A 83 11.76 7.34 -7.13
N LYS A 84 12.60 8.31 -7.51
CA LYS A 84 13.60 8.11 -8.57
C LYS A 84 14.67 7.15 -8.06
N VAL A 85 14.63 5.89 -8.49
CA VAL A 85 15.64 4.89 -8.14
C VAL A 85 16.66 4.85 -9.27
N GLU A 86 17.90 5.22 -8.96
CA GLU A 86 19.02 5.03 -9.89
C GLU A 86 19.45 3.57 -9.80
N HIS A 87 19.44 2.85 -10.92
CA HIS A 87 19.87 1.46 -10.98
C HIS A 87 21.14 1.36 -11.83
N TRP A 88 22.16 0.67 -11.30
CA TRP A 88 23.30 0.23 -12.11
C TRP A 88 22.89 -1.05 -12.82
N GLN A 89 22.27 -0.93 -14.00
CA GLN A 89 22.13 -2.11 -14.86
C GLN A 89 23.51 -2.48 -15.41
N VAL A 90 24.10 -3.55 -14.87
CA VAL A 90 25.20 -4.26 -15.53
C VAL A 90 24.58 -5.14 -16.61
N SER A 91 24.16 -4.54 -17.73
CA SER A 91 23.82 -5.31 -18.91
C SER A 91 25.13 -5.80 -19.54
N SER A 92 25.37 -7.10 -19.49
CA SER A 92 26.55 -7.78 -20.06
C SER A 92 26.71 -7.66 -21.57
N ARG A 93 25.92 -6.79 -22.22
CA ARG A 93 25.93 -6.52 -23.66
C ARG A 93 25.89 -5.03 -24.04
N ALA A 94 25.86 -4.09 -23.08
CA ALA A 94 25.92 -2.67 -23.40
C ALA A 94 27.36 -2.14 -23.28
N THR A 95 28.04 -2.07 -24.42
CA THR A 95 29.18 -1.18 -24.58
C THR A 95 28.75 0.24 -24.23
N ARG A 96 29.37 0.80 -23.17
CA ARG A 96 29.21 2.15 -22.60
C ARG A 96 28.03 2.31 -21.62
N SER A 97 28.43 2.61 -20.38
CA SER A 97 27.65 2.99 -19.22
C SER A 97 26.59 4.06 -19.53
N GLN A 98 25.34 3.64 -19.72
CA GLN A 98 24.17 4.52 -19.59
C GLN A 98 23.45 4.17 -18.28
N VAL A 99 23.46 5.11 -17.34
CA VAL A 99 22.64 5.04 -16.13
C VAL A 99 21.20 5.31 -16.54
N GLY A 100 20.36 4.27 -16.58
CA GLY A 100 18.92 4.42 -16.69
C GLY A 100 18.34 4.88 -15.35
N VAL A 101 17.69 6.04 -15.33
CA VAL A 101 16.90 6.48 -14.17
C VAL A 101 15.47 5.99 -14.40
N TYR A 102 15.02 5.04 -13.59
CA TYR A 102 13.63 4.58 -13.60
C TYR A 102 12.94 5.03 -12.31
N THR A 103 11.70 5.48 -12.41
CA THR A 103 10.84 5.66 -11.25
C THR A 103 10.28 4.28 -10.89
N ALA A 104 10.76 3.68 -9.81
CA ALA A 104 10.25 2.42 -9.30
C ALA A 104 9.55 2.70 -7.97
N GLY A 105 8.22 2.75 -7.99
CA GLY A 105 7.42 2.72 -6.76
C GLY A 105 7.51 1.32 -6.14
N ILE A 106 7.72 1.25 -4.83
CA ILE A 106 7.62 -0.03 -4.09
C ILE A 106 6.13 -0.29 -3.85
N PRO A 107 5.55 -1.39 -4.35
CA PRO A 107 4.13 -1.69 -4.18
C PRO A 107 3.82 -2.21 -2.77
N PHE A 108 3.73 -1.29 -1.79
CA PHE A 108 3.47 -1.65 -0.38
C PHE A 108 2.13 -2.37 -0.15
N ALA A 109 1.17 -2.27 -1.08
CA ALA A 109 -0.07 -3.05 -1.07
C ALA A 109 0.16 -4.56 -1.03
N ARG A 110 1.33 -5.04 -1.50
CA ARG A 110 1.67 -6.48 -1.46
C ARG A 110 1.76 -7.01 -0.04
N TYR A 111 2.08 -6.16 0.93
CA TYR A 111 2.19 -6.52 2.32
C TYR A 111 0.83 -6.62 3.03
N ASP A 112 -0.27 -6.19 2.39
CA ASP A 112 -1.62 -6.18 2.99
C ASP A 112 -2.05 -7.55 3.54
N ARG A 113 -1.65 -8.66 2.90
CA ARG A 113 -1.96 -10.02 3.36
C ARG A 113 -1.03 -10.50 4.47
N ILE A 114 0.22 -10.07 4.45
CA ILE A 114 1.26 -10.54 5.38
C ILE A 114 1.06 -9.92 6.76
N VAL A 115 0.70 -8.63 6.79
CA VAL A 115 0.44 -7.92 8.05
C VAL A 115 -0.76 -8.47 8.82
N VAL A 116 -1.65 -9.21 8.15
CA VAL A 116 -2.80 -9.90 8.77
C VAL A 116 -2.32 -10.94 9.77
N ASP A 117 -1.21 -11.61 9.50
CA ASP A 117 -0.69 -12.69 10.35
C ASP A 117 0.21 -12.18 11.48
N PHE A 118 0.50 -10.88 11.51
CA PHE A 118 1.34 -10.31 12.56
C PHE A 118 0.63 -10.28 13.91
N SER A 119 1.41 -10.48 14.97
CA SER A 119 0.98 -10.12 16.32
C SER A 119 0.78 -8.61 16.41
N GLU A 120 -0.06 -8.16 17.34
CA GLU A 120 -0.35 -6.73 17.51
C GLU A 120 0.93 -5.91 17.73
N ARG A 121 1.86 -6.42 18.55
CA ARG A 121 3.16 -5.79 18.81
C ARG A 121 4.01 -5.62 17.54
N LYS A 122 4.00 -6.64 16.66
CA LYS A 122 4.75 -6.61 15.40
C LYS A 122 4.12 -5.64 14.40
N LEU A 123 2.79 -5.64 14.31
CA LEU A 123 2.06 -4.71 13.47
C LEU A 123 2.23 -3.24 13.91
N GLU A 124 2.19 -2.99 15.22
CA GLU A 124 2.44 -1.67 15.82
C GLU A 124 3.83 -1.12 15.47
N LYS A 125 4.87 -1.97 15.56
CA LYS A 125 6.23 -1.59 15.13
C LYS A 125 6.27 -1.18 13.66
N VAL A 126 5.67 -1.98 12.78
CA VAL A 126 5.63 -1.71 11.33
C VAL A 126 4.94 -0.38 11.03
N ILE A 127 3.81 -0.10 11.69
CA ILE A 127 3.10 1.18 11.59
C ILE A 127 3.98 2.35 12.02
N ASN A 128 4.68 2.22 13.15
CA ASN A 128 5.55 3.28 13.65
C ASN A 128 6.73 3.55 12.71
N ILE A 129 7.31 2.52 12.10
CA ILE A 129 8.35 2.66 11.08
C ILE A 129 7.80 3.41 9.86
N ALA A 130 6.63 3.00 9.35
CA ALA A 130 5.99 3.67 8.21
C ALA A 130 5.70 5.15 8.49
N LYS A 131 5.13 5.48 9.66
CA LYS A 131 4.87 6.87 10.09
C LYS A 131 6.14 7.73 10.11
N ARG A 132 7.23 7.20 10.69
CA ARG A 132 8.52 7.90 10.79
C ARG A 132 9.09 8.27 9.42
N ILE A 133 8.82 7.46 8.41
CA ILE A 133 9.32 7.68 7.05
C ILE A 133 8.44 8.68 6.31
N LEU A 134 7.12 8.55 6.41
CA LEU A 134 6.19 9.53 5.83
C LEU A 134 6.41 10.94 6.40
N ALA A 135 6.89 11.06 7.65
CA ALA A 135 7.23 12.35 8.25
C ALA A 135 8.45 13.04 7.59
N ASN A 136 9.37 12.28 6.98
CA ASN A 136 10.50 12.83 6.23
C ASN A 136 10.94 11.82 5.14
N PRO A 137 10.25 11.78 4.00
CA PRO A 137 10.44 10.79 2.97
C PRO A 137 11.69 11.13 2.13
N THR A 138 12.82 10.49 2.46
CA THR A 138 14.04 10.55 1.64
C THR A 138 14.24 9.23 0.90
N LYS A 139 14.92 9.26 -0.27
CA LYS A 139 15.26 8.05 -1.06
C LYS A 139 15.92 6.98 -0.19
N GLU A 140 16.89 7.36 0.64
CA GLU A 140 17.61 6.47 1.55
C GLU A 140 16.69 5.84 2.60
N ARG A 141 15.77 6.62 3.17
CA ARG A 141 14.81 6.12 4.18
C ARG A 141 13.80 5.16 3.58
N ILE A 142 13.35 5.41 2.36
CA ILE A 142 12.39 4.54 1.66
C ILE A 142 13.06 3.24 1.21
N GLN A 143 14.30 3.28 0.72
CA GLN A 143 15.06 2.07 0.43
C GLN A 143 15.34 1.25 1.69
N LYS A 144 15.70 1.92 2.79
CA LYS A 144 15.87 1.27 4.09
C LYS A 144 14.56 0.68 4.63
N LEU A 145 13.39 1.20 4.24
CA LEU A 145 12.09 0.65 4.64
C LEU A 145 11.90 -0.79 4.17
N GLY A 146 12.23 -1.10 2.91
CA GLY A 146 12.14 -2.48 2.41
C GLY A 146 12.97 -3.44 3.27
N GLN A 147 14.19 -3.03 3.62
CA GLN A 147 15.09 -3.81 4.48
C GLN A 147 14.62 -3.89 5.94
N ASP A 148 14.14 -2.78 6.52
CA ASP A 148 13.62 -2.71 7.88
C ASP A 148 12.32 -3.54 8.00
N LEU A 149 11.47 -3.52 6.97
CA LEU A 149 10.32 -4.40 6.86
C LEU A 149 10.78 -5.84 6.73
N THR A 150 11.61 -6.22 5.77
CA THR A 150 12.12 -7.60 5.62
C THR A 150 12.73 -8.13 6.91
N SER A 151 13.56 -7.35 7.61
CA SER A 151 14.22 -7.78 8.85
C SER A 151 13.26 -7.93 10.04
N GLU A 152 12.31 -7.01 10.24
CA GLU A 152 11.31 -7.13 11.32
C GLU A 152 10.22 -8.14 10.99
N THR A 153 9.90 -8.30 9.70
CA THR A 153 8.83 -9.18 9.25
C THR A 153 9.29 -10.61 9.03
N GLY A 154 10.59 -10.83 8.80
CA GLY A 154 11.10 -12.09 8.26
C GLY A 154 10.65 -12.33 6.81
N PHE A 155 10.10 -11.31 6.15
CA PHE A 155 9.63 -11.39 4.79
C PHE A 155 10.80 -11.26 3.84
N ASP A 156 11.36 -12.40 3.46
CA ASP A 156 12.20 -12.49 2.28
C ASP A 156 11.30 -12.38 1.04
N GLU A 157 11.47 -11.30 0.27
CA GLU A 157 10.75 -11.11 -0.99
C GLU A 157 10.94 -12.34 -1.90
N HIS A 158 12.10 -13.02 -1.87
CA HIS A 158 12.36 -14.19 -2.70
C HIS A 158 11.52 -15.43 -2.34
N LEU A 159 11.04 -15.55 -1.10
CA LEU A 159 10.28 -16.72 -0.61
C LEU A 159 8.79 -16.69 -0.97
N TYR A 160 8.24 -15.52 -1.31
CA TYR A 160 6.81 -15.34 -1.61
C TYR A 160 6.53 -14.95 -3.07
N PHE A 161 7.56 -14.84 -3.91
CA PHE A 161 7.46 -14.54 -5.33
C PHE A 161 8.09 -15.63 -6.22
N THR A 162 8.10 -16.89 -5.76
CA THR A 162 8.23 -18.05 -6.67
C THR A 162 6.85 -18.42 -7.19
N ASP A 163 6.49 -17.79 -8.29
CA ASP A 163 5.86 -18.39 -9.49
C ASP A 163 5.95 -17.39 -10.65
#